data_AF-A0AAW2TTH5-F1
#
_entry.id   AF-A0AAW2TTH5-F1
#
_cell.length_a   1.000
_cell.length_b   1.000
_cell.length_c   1.000
_cell.angle_alpha   90.00
_cell.angle_beta   90.00
_cell.angle_gamma   90.00
#
_symmetry.space_group_name_H-M   'P 1'
#
loop_
_entity.id
_entity.type
_entity.pdbx_description
1 polymer ?
#
loop_
_entity_poly.entity_id
_entity_poly.type
_entity_poly.pdbx_seq_one_letter_code
_entity_poly.pdbx_strand_id
1 'polypeptide(L)'
;MSTTVLTPDTKGPKVLGDLVESIAGAILIDSRLNLDEVWKVFKPLLSPIVTPDKLELPPSRELMELCDSLGYFIKEHFTADGDIVRAELKLQLEDVL
;
A
#
# COMPACT_ATOMS: atom_id res chain seq x y z
N MET A 1 -27.73 -14.24 -2.98
CA MET A 1 -27.35 -12.82 -3.01
C MET A 1 -26.59 -12.55 -1.72
N SER A 2 -25.26 -12.65 -1.76
CA SER A 2 -24.42 -12.48 -0.57
C SER A 2 -23.77 -11.10 -0.61
N THR A 3 -24.08 -10.33 0.40
CA THR A 3 -23.62 -8.97 0.67
C THR A 3 -22.13 -8.99 1.04
N THR A 4 -21.26 -8.46 0.20
CA THR A 4 -19.89 -8.15 0.62
C THR A 4 -19.88 -6.74 1.18
N VAL A 5 -19.85 -6.67 2.51
CA VAL A 5 -19.62 -5.44 3.27
C VAL A 5 -18.30 -4.85 2.79
N LEU A 6 -18.35 -3.73 2.08
CA LEU A 6 -17.20 -2.87 1.86
C LEU A 6 -16.75 -2.42 3.25
N THR A 7 -15.62 -2.94 3.72
CA THR A 7 -15.02 -2.56 5.01
C THR A 7 -14.94 -1.04 5.06
N PRO A 8 -15.50 -0.36 6.07
CA PRO A 8 -15.34 1.08 6.20
C PRO A 8 -13.84 1.34 6.35
N ASP A 9 -13.29 2.06 5.37
CA ASP A 9 -11.95 2.66 5.40
C ASP A 9 -11.86 3.48 6.69
N THR A 10 -11.36 2.84 7.75
CA THR A 10 -11.29 3.40 9.08
C THR A 10 -10.05 4.27 9.07
N LYS A 11 -10.17 5.44 8.42
CA LYS A 11 -9.10 6.43 8.39
C LYS A 11 -8.80 6.80 9.83
N GLY A 12 -7.66 6.33 10.33
CA GLY A 12 -7.16 6.71 11.63
C GLY A 12 -7.04 8.24 11.74
N PRO A 13 -7.00 8.79 12.96
CA PRO A 13 -6.90 10.23 13.16
C PRO A 13 -5.58 10.75 12.58
N LYS A 14 -5.66 11.46 11.45
CA LYS A 14 -4.50 11.99 10.70
C LYS A 14 -3.48 12.71 11.59
N VAL A 15 -3.96 13.47 12.56
CA VAL A 15 -3.13 14.23 13.52
C VAL A 15 -2.14 13.34 14.30
N LEU A 16 -2.48 12.09 14.56
CA LEU A 16 -1.54 11.16 15.22
C LEU A 16 -0.41 10.75 14.29
N GLY A 17 -0.70 10.57 13.00
CA GLY A 17 0.31 10.33 11.97
C GLY A 17 1.28 11.51 11.87
N ASP A 18 0.74 12.72 11.73
CA ASP A 18 1.52 13.97 11.67
C ASP A 18 2.42 14.13 12.92
N LEU A 19 1.91 13.78 14.11
CA LEU A 19 2.68 13.84 15.36
C LEU A 19 3.84 12.85 15.35
N VAL A 20 3.58 11.58 14.99
CA VAL A 20 4.62 10.53 14.94
C VAL A 20 5.71 10.90 13.92
N GLU A 21 5.32 11.38 12.74
CA GLU A 21 6.24 11.88 11.71
C GLU A 21 7.07 13.08 12.19
N SER A 22 6.47 14.01 12.93
CA SER A 22 7.17 15.17 13.48
C SER A 22 8.26 14.78 14.50
N ILE A 23 7.99 13.76 15.33
CA ILE A 23 8.96 13.23 16.30
C ILE A 23 10.10 12.51 15.57
N ALA A 24 9.80 11.73 14.53
CA ALA A 24 10.82 11.09 13.69
C ALA A 24 11.75 12.15 13.08
N GLY A 25 11.18 13.23 12.54
CA GLY A 25 11.92 14.36 12.00
C GLY A 25 12.80 15.06 13.05
N ALA A 26 12.29 15.27 14.26
CA ALA A 26 13.07 15.89 15.34
C ALA A 26 14.29 15.05 15.73
N ILE A 27 14.12 13.73 15.89
CA ILE A 27 15.23 12.82 16.19
C ILE A 27 16.23 12.76 15.03
N LEU A 28 15.76 12.78 13.78
CA LEU A 28 16.63 12.80 12.62
C LEU A 28 17.54 14.03 12.62
N ILE A 29 17.00 15.20 12.94
CA ILE A 29 17.78 16.45 13.02
C ILE A 29 18.75 16.41 14.22
N ASP A 30 18.30 16.00 15.40
CA ASP A 30 19.13 15.92 16.62
C ASP A 30 20.29 14.93 16.48
N SER A 31 20.05 13.82 15.77
CA SER A 31 21.05 12.77 15.50
C SER A 31 22.00 13.07 14.34
N ARG A 32 22.00 14.30 13.80
CA ARG A 32 22.78 14.72 12.61
C ARG A 32 22.48 13.85 11.38
N LEU A 33 21.20 13.61 11.12
CA LEU A 33 20.68 12.83 9.99
C LEU A 33 21.05 11.34 10.06
N ASN A 34 21.19 10.79 11.27
CA ASN A 34 21.47 9.36 11.45
C ASN A 34 20.17 8.53 11.50
N LEU A 35 19.87 7.84 10.40
CA LEU A 35 18.68 6.99 10.29
C LEU A 35 18.73 5.76 11.21
N ASP A 36 19.91 5.27 11.59
CA ASP A 36 20.02 4.13 12.50
C ASP A 36 19.54 4.49 13.91
N GLU A 37 19.82 5.72 14.37
CA GLU A 37 19.32 6.21 15.67
C GLU A 37 17.81 6.47 15.63
N VAL A 38 17.28 7.02 14.52
CA VAL A 38 15.82 7.13 14.33
C VAL A 38 15.17 5.74 14.39
N TRP A 39 15.73 4.77 13.67
CA TRP A 39 15.19 3.41 13.61
C TRP A 39 15.27 2.69 14.95
N LYS A 40 16.34 2.88 15.71
CA LYS A 40 16.51 2.32 17.06
C LYS A 40 15.40 2.79 18.02
N VAL A 41 14.93 4.03 17.89
CA VAL A 41 13.81 4.56 18.67
C VAL A 41 12.46 4.07 18.14
N PHE A 42 12.26 4.09 16.81
CA PHE A 42 10.95 3.83 16.21
C PHE A 42 10.62 2.34 16.08
N LYS A 43 11.61 1.47 15.84
CA LYS A 43 11.41 0.03 15.69
C LYS A 43 10.62 -0.62 16.84
N PRO A 44 10.93 -0.37 18.14
CA PRO A 44 10.13 -0.92 19.23
C PRO A 44 8.72 -0.30 19.31
N LEU A 45 8.57 0.99 18.96
CA LEU A 45 7.27 1.68 18.99
C LEU A 45 6.30 1.15 17.93
N LEU A 46 6.83 0.75 16.77
CA LEU A 46 6.06 0.22 15.65
C LEU A 46 5.85 -1.29 15.74
N SER A 47 6.39 -1.96 16.75
CA SER A 47 6.34 -3.42 16.88
C SER A 47 4.99 -3.90 17.47
N PRO A 48 4.34 -4.93 16.89
CA PRO A 48 4.76 -5.68 15.72
C PRO A 48 4.45 -4.92 14.43
N ILE A 49 5.51 -4.57 13.68
CA ILE A 49 5.34 -3.96 12.37
C ILE A 49 5.01 -5.06 11.36
N VAL A 50 4.12 -4.75 10.41
CA VAL A 50 3.87 -5.64 9.29
C VAL A 50 5.20 -5.94 8.60
N THR A 51 5.46 -7.23 8.42
CA THR A 51 6.65 -7.75 7.74
C THR A 51 6.26 -8.12 6.31
N PRO A 52 7.19 -8.18 5.34
CA PRO A 52 6.86 -8.51 3.96
C PRO A 52 6.05 -9.81 3.81
N ASP A 53 6.31 -10.81 4.66
CA ASP A 53 5.58 -12.09 4.71
C ASP A 53 4.15 -11.98 5.25
N LYS A 54 3.84 -10.90 6.00
CA LYS A 54 2.51 -10.62 6.57
C LYS A 54 1.80 -9.46 5.88
N LEU A 55 2.41 -8.92 4.82
CA LEU A 55 1.86 -7.78 4.10
C LEU A 55 0.78 -8.28 3.14
N GLU A 56 -0.48 -8.09 3.50
CA GLU A 56 -1.59 -8.27 2.56
C GLU A 56 -1.63 -7.07 1.61
N LEU A 57 -1.28 -7.30 0.35
CA LEU A 57 -1.42 -6.29 -0.69
C LEU A 57 -2.90 -6.17 -1.08
N PRO A 58 -3.39 -4.96 -1.38
CA PRO A 58 -4.68 -4.81 -2.04
C PRO A 58 -4.70 -5.62 -3.34
N PRO A 59 -5.80 -6.31 -3.69
CA PRO A 59 -5.85 -7.20 -4.86
C PRO A 59 -5.45 -6.53 -6.18
N SER A 60 -5.74 -5.25 -6.33
CA SER A 60 -5.33 -4.46 -7.51
C SER A 60 -3.82 -4.28 -7.60
N ARG A 61 -3.15 -4.04 -6.47
CA ARG A 61 -1.71 -3.88 -6.40
C ARG A 61 -0.99 -5.20 -6.64
N GLU A 62 -1.47 -6.28 -6.03
CA GLU A 62 -0.92 -7.62 -6.26
C GLU A 62 -0.98 -8.03 -7.73
N LEU A 63 -2.13 -7.82 -8.38
CA LEU A 63 -2.30 -8.12 -9.80
C LEU A 63 -1.36 -7.27 -10.69
N MET A 64 -1.24 -5.98 -10.40
CA MET A 64 -0.38 -5.07 -11.17
C MET A 64 1.10 -5.46 -11.03
N GLU A 65 1.58 -5.70 -9.82
CA GLU A 65 2.97 -6.13 -9.56
C GLU A 65 3.27 -7.47 -10.26
N LEU A 66 2.33 -8.43 -10.24
CA LEU A 66 2.48 -9.68 -10.96
C LEU A 66 2.60 -9.47 -12.47
N CYS A 67 1.72 -8.67 -13.06
CA CYS A 67 1.73 -8.42 -14.50
C CYS A 67 3.01 -7.71 -14.95
N ASP A 68 3.47 -6.72 -14.19
CA ASP A 68 4.75 -6.05 -14.42
C ASP A 68 5.92 -7.05 -14.35
N SER A 69 5.93 -7.94 -13.35
CA SER A 69 6.98 -8.96 -13.20
C SER A 69 7.05 -9.95 -14.36
N LEU A 70 5.91 -10.18 -15.03
CA LEU A 70 5.78 -11.06 -16.19
C LEU A 70 5.92 -10.32 -17.53
N GLY A 71 6.12 -9.00 -17.50
CA GLY A 71 6.25 -8.16 -18.70
C GLY A 71 4.93 -7.92 -19.45
N TYR A 72 3.79 -8.16 -18.82
CA TYR A 72 2.49 -7.94 -19.44
C TYR A 72 2.10 -6.45 -19.42
N PHE A 73 1.79 -5.91 -20.60
CA PHE A 73 1.19 -4.58 -20.70
C PHE A 73 -0.29 -4.65 -20.36
N ILE A 74 -0.67 -4.09 -19.22
CA ILE A 74 -2.07 -3.93 -18.85
C ILE A 74 -2.62 -2.64 -19.46
N LYS A 75 -3.73 -2.73 -20.19
CA LYS A 75 -4.58 -1.57 -20.50
C LYS A 75 -5.73 -1.53 -19.52
N GLU A 76 -5.74 -0.49 -18.70
CA GLU A 76 -6.85 -0.22 -17.78
C GLU A 76 -7.98 0.48 -18.52
N HIS A 77 -9.20 -0.05 -18.39
CA HIS A 77 -10.41 0.61 -18.85
C HIS A 77 -11.33 0.86 -17.66
N PHE A 78 -11.63 2.12 -17.41
CA PHE A 78 -12.55 2.52 -16.35
C PHE A 78 -13.94 2.74 -16.92
N THR A 79 -14.93 2.02 -16.38
CA THR A 79 -16.35 2.31 -16.59
C THR A 79 -16.96 2.78 -15.28
N ALA A 80 -17.57 3.96 -15.31
CA ALA A 80 -18.38 4.44 -14.21
C ALA A 80 -19.82 4.00 -14.44
N ASP A 81 -20.41 3.29 -13.47
CA ASP A 81 -21.83 2.96 -13.42
C ASP A 81 -22.40 3.52 -12.11
N GLY A 82 -22.90 4.76 -12.17
CA GLY A 82 -23.32 5.51 -10.98
C GLY A 82 -22.16 5.72 -10.00
N ASP A 83 -22.32 5.24 -8.76
CA ASP A 83 -21.32 5.35 -7.69
C ASP A 83 -20.24 4.24 -7.74
N ILE A 84 -20.39 3.26 -8.63
CA ILE A 84 -19.45 2.13 -8.75
C ILE A 84 -18.49 2.41 -9.91
N VAL A 85 -17.21 2.47 -9.60
CA VAL A 85 -16.14 2.50 -10.60
C VAL A 85 -15.68 1.06 -10.85
N ARG A 86 -15.86 0.58 -12.07
CA ARG A 86 -15.37 -0.73 -12.52
C ARG A 86 -14.10 -0.54 -13.33
N ALA A 87 -13.00 -1.12 -12.87
CA ALA A 87 -11.77 -1.22 -13.64
C ALA A 87 -11.73 -2.59 -14.34
N GLU A 88 -11.64 -2.60 -15.66
CA GLU A 88 -11.39 -3.79 -16.47
C GLU A 88 -9.94 -3.75 -16.95
N LEU A 89 -9.16 -4.78 -16.59
CA LEU A 89 -7.77 -4.92 -16.99
C LEU A 89 -7.70 -5.94 -18.13
N LYS A 90 -7.22 -5.51 -19.31
CA LYS A 90 -7.02 -6.41 -20.47
C LYS A 90 -5.54 -6.74 -20.60
N LEU A 91 -5.24 -8.04 -20.58
CA LEU A 91 -3.91 -8.61 -20.72
C LEU A 91 -3.78 -9.29 -22.09
N GLN A 92 -2.70 -9.02 -22.81
CA GLN A 92 -2.30 -9.84 -23.95
C GLN A 92 -1.21 -10.79 -23.47
N LEU A 93 -1.54 -12.08 -23.43
CA LEU A 93 -0.55 -13.13 -23.14
C LEU A 93 0.22 -13.44 -24.43
N GLU A 94 1.49 -13.82 -24.31
CA GLU A 94 2.23 -14.37 -25.45
C GLU A 94 1.58 -15.69 -25.89
N ASP A 95 1.44 -15.90 -27.21
CA ASP A 95 1.02 -17.19 -27.74
C ASP A 95 2.06 -18.24 -27.34
N VAL A 96 1.65 -19.21 -26.52
CA VAL A 96 2.49 -20.36 -26.17
C VAL A 96 2.62 -21.24 -27.43
N LEU A 97 3.77 -21.16 -28.10
CA LEU A 97 4.17 -22.03 -29.21
C LEU A 97 4.46 -23.46 -28.74
#